data_AF-A0A9P6KTH1-F1
#
_entry.id   AF-A0A9P6KTH1-F1
#
_cell.length_a   1.000
_cell.length_b   1.000
_cell.length_c   1.000
_cell.angle_alpha   90.00
_cell.angle_beta   90.00
_cell.angle_gamma   90.00
#
_symmetry.space_group_name_H-M   'P 1'
#
loop_
_entity.id
_entity.type
_entity.pdbx_description
1 polymer ?
#
loop_
_entity_poly.entity_id
_entity_poly.type
_entity_poly.pdbx_seq_one_letter_code
_entity_poly.pdbx_strand_id
1 'polypeptide(L)'
;MPPTFIALIRTHHITSRKKVAKLRAAASNYNVYALLRYGGCPGIMYCQGTESGVRDWVTTVQRLRYKDFQLVKKPSEKLPEGSEGPVTYGKAEEVESVKDFGARIQELGIWAWWRKGMGYVRED
;
A
#
# COMPACT_ATOMS: atom_id res chain seq x y z
N MET A 1 -17.83 4.26 12.82
CA MET A 1 -17.16 3.22 12.00
C MET A 1 -15.89 2.79 12.74
N PRO A 2 -15.48 1.51 12.65
CA PRO A 2 -14.17 1.11 13.16
C PRO A 2 -13.04 1.86 12.43
N PRO A 3 -11.89 2.08 13.09
CA PRO A 3 -10.77 2.77 12.47
C PRO A 3 -10.23 1.98 11.26
N THR A 4 -9.89 2.71 10.20
CA THR A 4 -9.16 2.17 9.05
C THR A 4 -7.68 2.14 9.38
N PHE A 5 -6.99 1.06 9.07
CA PHE A 5 -5.53 0.95 9.19
C PHE A 5 -4.87 1.05 7.83
N ILE A 6 -3.63 1.56 7.82
CA ILE A 6 -2.82 1.69 6.61
C ILE A 6 -1.39 1.17 6.81
N ALA A 7 -0.75 0.72 5.73
CA ALA A 7 0.67 0.35 5.72
C ALA A 7 1.34 0.75 4.40
N LEU A 8 2.66 1.01 4.46
CA LEU A 8 3.48 1.33 3.29
C LEU A 8 4.67 0.38 3.20
N ILE A 9 4.84 -0.23 2.04
CA ILE A 9 5.93 -1.16 1.74
C ILE A 9 6.71 -0.66 0.53
N ARG A 10 8.04 -0.75 0.60
CA ARG A 10 8.95 -0.58 -0.52
C ARG A 10 9.68 -1.89 -0.80
N THR A 11 9.97 -2.13 -2.07
CA THR A 11 10.72 -3.28 -2.57
C THR A 11 11.58 -2.84 -3.75
N HIS A 12 12.49 -3.69 -4.20
CA HIS A 12 13.32 -3.41 -5.36
C HIS A 12 12.48 -3.20 -6.64
N HIS A 13 11.54 -4.10 -6.94
CA HIS A 13 10.57 -3.97 -8.03
C HIS A 13 9.38 -4.91 -7.84
N ILE A 14 8.27 -4.66 -8.55
CA ILE A 14 7.11 -5.55 -8.59
C ILE A 14 6.83 -5.88 -10.06
N THR A 15 7.45 -6.95 -10.57
CA THR A 15 7.33 -7.38 -11.98
C THR A 15 6.74 -8.79 -12.15
N SER A 16 6.78 -9.62 -11.10
CA SER A 16 6.28 -10.99 -11.18
C SER A 16 4.75 -11.02 -11.19
N ARG A 17 4.14 -11.34 -12.35
CA ARG A 17 2.69 -11.55 -12.48
C ARG A 17 2.14 -12.61 -11.51
N LYS A 18 2.92 -13.68 -11.25
CA LYS A 18 2.57 -14.70 -10.24
C LYS A 18 2.46 -14.11 -8.82
N LYS A 19 3.39 -13.21 -8.44
CA LYS A 19 3.30 -12.53 -7.14
C LYS A 19 2.14 -11.52 -7.11
N VAL A 20 1.92 -10.78 -8.20
CA VAL A 20 0.76 -9.87 -8.32
C VAL A 20 -0.56 -10.61 -8.18
N ALA A 21 -0.72 -11.78 -8.80
CA ALA A 21 -1.92 -12.61 -8.63
C ALA A 21 -2.13 -13.01 -7.17
N LYS A 22 -1.06 -13.35 -6.43
CA LYS A 22 -1.13 -13.62 -4.98
C LYS A 22 -1.53 -12.37 -4.18
N LEU A 23 -1.03 -11.19 -4.54
CA LEU A 23 -1.41 -9.92 -3.89
C LEU A 23 -2.88 -9.58 -4.12
N ARG A 24 -3.40 -9.80 -5.34
CA ARG A 24 -4.82 -9.62 -5.68
C ARG A 24 -5.70 -10.58 -4.88
N ALA A 25 -5.33 -11.86 -4.81
CA ALA A 25 -6.03 -12.85 -3.99
C ALA A 25 -6.00 -12.48 -2.51
N ALA A 26 -4.86 -12.04 -1.98
CA ALA A 26 -4.73 -11.58 -0.60
C ALA A 26 -5.61 -10.35 -0.31
N ALA A 27 -5.66 -9.39 -1.24
CA ALA A 27 -6.52 -8.22 -1.09
C ALA A 27 -7.99 -8.61 -0.96
N SER A 28 -8.45 -9.53 -1.81
CA SER A 28 -9.80 -10.10 -1.74
C SER A 28 -10.05 -10.86 -0.43
N ASN A 29 -9.17 -11.79 -0.07
CA ASN A 29 -9.33 -12.65 1.11
C ASN A 29 -9.37 -11.87 2.42
N TYR A 30 -8.57 -10.81 2.54
CA TYR A 30 -8.48 -9.99 3.75
C TYR A 30 -9.38 -8.75 3.70
N ASN A 31 -10.19 -8.62 2.64
CA ASN A 31 -11.06 -7.48 2.39
C ASN A 31 -10.34 -6.13 2.54
N VAL A 32 -9.13 -6.04 1.97
CA VAL A 32 -8.32 -4.81 1.96
C VAL A 32 -8.30 -4.19 0.58
N TYR A 33 -8.06 -2.88 0.52
CA TYR A 33 -7.64 -2.23 -0.70
C TYR A 33 -6.12 -2.17 -0.74
N ALA A 34 -5.53 -2.52 -1.88
CA ALA A 34 -4.10 -2.37 -2.10
C ALA A 34 -3.83 -1.59 -3.39
N LEU A 35 -2.83 -0.73 -3.36
CA LEU A 35 -2.32 -0.07 -4.56
C LEU A 35 -0.86 -0.49 -4.76
N LEU A 36 -0.54 -0.96 -5.96
CA LEU A 36 0.77 -1.49 -6.32
C LEU A 36 1.38 -0.62 -7.41
N ARG A 37 2.62 -0.18 -7.20
CA ARG A 37 3.44 0.33 -8.30
C ARG A 37 4.12 -0.86 -8.99
N TYR A 38 3.52 -1.33 -10.09
CA TYR A 38 4.04 -2.41 -10.92
C TYR A 38 5.16 -1.90 -11.85
N GLY A 39 6.08 -2.78 -12.24
CA GLY A 39 7.16 -2.47 -13.17
C GLY A 39 8.47 -2.16 -12.45
N GLY A 40 9.11 -1.05 -12.84
CA GLY A 40 10.50 -0.74 -12.49
C GLY A 40 10.81 -0.53 -11.00
N CYS A 41 12.03 -0.09 -10.72
CA CYS A 41 12.47 0.28 -9.37
C CYS A 41 12.05 1.74 -9.05
N PRO A 42 11.62 2.06 -7.81
CA PRO A 42 11.27 1.11 -6.75
C PRO A 42 9.91 0.46 -7.00
N GLY A 43 9.70 -0.73 -6.43
CA GLY A 43 8.36 -1.31 -6.26
C GLY A 43 7.74 -0.77 -4.99
N ILE A 44 6.49 -0.30 -5.05
CA ILE A 44 5.81 0.33 -3.90
C ILE A 44 4.45 -0.30 -3.70
N MET A 45 4.06 -0.50 -2.45
CA MET A 45 2.72 -0.98 -2.12
C MET A 45 2.10 -0.21 -0.97
N TYR A 46 0.86 0.20 -1.15
CA TYR A 46 -0.01 0.74 -0.11
C TYR A 46 -1.11 -0.27 0.17
N CYS A 47 -1.54 -0.35 1.42
CA CYS A 47 -2.66 -1.19 1.84
C CYS A 47 -3.53 -0.42 2.84
N GLN A 48 -4.85 -0.53 2.73
CA GLN A 48 -5.81 -0.06 3.73
C GLN A 48 -6.95 -1.05 4.00
N GLY A 49 -7.45 -1.08 5.23
CA GLY A 49 -8.56 -1.93 5.64
C GLY A 49 -8.70 -2.01 7.16
N THR A 50 -9.24 -3.11 7.67
CA THR A 50 -9.23 -3.39 9.12
C THR A 50 -7.80 -3.64 9.61
N GLU A 51 -7.56 -3.47 10.91
CA GLU A 51 -6.24 -3.74 11.49
C GLU A 51 -5.73 -5.16 11.17
N SER A 52 -6.57 -6.18 11.38
CA SER A 52 -6.23 -7.58 11.10
C SER A 52 -5.97 -7.80 9.61
N GLY A 53 -6.83 -7.28 8.74
CA GLY A 53 -6.70 -7.45 7.29
C GLY A 53 -5.39 -6.84 6.77
N VAL A 54 -5.01 -5.66 7.25
CA VAL A 54 -3.73 -5.02 6.88
C VAL A 54 -2.55 -5.82 7.41
N ARG A 55 -2.58 -6.30 8.65
CA ARG A 55 -1.51 -7.15 9.23
C ARG A 55 -1.33 -8.46 8.46
N ASP A 56 -2.42 -9.12 8.10
CA ASP A 56 -2.40 -10.37 7.33
C ASP A 56 -1.92 -10.17 5.89
N TRP A 57 -2.33 -9.07 5.26
CA TRP A 57 -1.85 -8.68 3.95
C TRP A 57 -0.34 -8.40 3.96
N VAL A 58 0.17 -7.63 4.94
CA VAL A 58 1.62 -7.37 5.12
C VAL A 58 2.39 -8.68 5.32
N THR A 59 1.87 -9.59 6.14
CA THR A 59 2.45 -10.93 6.36
C THR A 59 2.53 -11.72 5.05
N THR A 60 1.50 -11.63 4.21
CA THR A 60 1.49 -12.24 2.87
C THR A 60 2.57 -11.64 1.98
N VAL A 61 2.75 -10.32 1.95
CA VAL A 61 3.81 -9.67 1.17
C VAL A 61 5.20 -10.12 1.61
N GLN A 62 5.45 -10.19 2.92
CA GLN A 62 6.72 -10.68 3.47
C GLN A 62 7.06 -12.11 3.01
N ARG A 63 6.04 -12.98 2.92
CA ARG A 63 6.19 -14.37 2.42
C ARG A 63 6.53 -14.44 0.93
N LEU A 64 6.26 -13.40 0.15
CA LEU A 64 6.63 -13.34 -1.26
C LEU A 64 8.12 -13.03 -1.50
N ARG A 65 8.90 -12.74 -0.46
CA ARG A 65 10.37 -12.55 -0.52
C ARG A 65 10.79 -11.63 -1.66
N TYR A 66 10.26 -10.41 -1.69
CA TYR A 66 10.77 -9.38 -2.59
C TYR A 66 12.18 -8.97 -2.18
N LYS A 67 13.05 -8.67 -3.15
CA LYS A 67 14.35 -8.07 -2.88
C LYS A 67 14.17 -6.69 -2.26
N ASP A 68 15.05 -6.33 -1.33
CA ASP A 68 15.06 -5.05 -0.61
C ASP A 68 13.69 -4.71 0.02
N PHE A 69 13.02 -5.73 0.58
CA PHE A 69 11.76 -5.52 1.27
C PHE A 69 11.95 -4.59 2.48
N GLN A 70 11.15 -3.52 2.52
CA GLN A 70 11.10 -2.57 3.61
C GLN A 70 9.64 -2.28 3.96
N LEU A 71 9.25 -2.56 5.21
CA LEU A 71 8.00 -2.08 5.78
C LEU A 71 8.22 -0.64 6.25
N VAL A 72 8.12 0.29 5.30
CA VAL A 72 8.44 1.72 5.46
C VAL A 72 7.55 2.37 6.53
N LYS A 73 6.25 2.08 6.51
CA LYS A 73 5.32 2.44 7.59
C LYS A 73 4.59 1.18 8.03
N LYS A 74 4.73 0.85 9.32
CA LYS A 74 4.03 -0.27 9.95
C LYS A 74 2.51 -0.03 9.92
N PRO A 75 1.68 -1.09 10.01
CA PRO A 75 0.25 -0.95 10.20
C PRO A 75 -0.06 0.01 11.35
N SER A 76 -0.79 1.09 11.04
CA SER A 76 -1.25 2.08 12.02
C SER A 76 -2.61 2.62 11.59
N GLU A 77 -3.33 3.23 12.52
CA GLU A 77 -4.57 3.94 12.20
C GLU A 77 -4.32 5.01 11.12
N LYS A 78 -5.28 5.10 10.18
CA LYS A 78 -5.31 6.10 9.13
C LYS A 78 -5.76 7.41 9.75
N LEU A 79 -4.96 8.45 9.56
CA LEU A 79 -5.30 9.82 9.93
C LEU A 79 -5.58 10.59 8.63
N PRO A 80 -6.85 10.81 8.28
CA PRO A 80 -7.21 11.52 7.06
C PRO A 80 -6.80 13.00 7.14
N GLU A 81 -6.20 13.51 6.08
CA GLU A 81 -5.81 14.92 5.93
C GLU A 81 -6.91 15.76 5.27
N GLY A 82 -8.05 15.15 4.91
CA GLY A 82 -9.16 15.82 4.23
C GLY A 82 -10.25 14.84 3.79
N SER A 83 -11.03 15.24 2.77
CA SER A 83 -12.03 14.36 2.15
C SER A 83 -11.34 13.19 1.46
N GLU A 84 -11.85 11.99 1.69
CA GLU A 84 -11.33 10.78 1.06
C GLU A 84 -12.19 10.39 -0.14
N GLY A 85 -11.54 10.01 -1.24
CA GLY A 85 -12.21 9.35 -2.35
C GLY A 85 -12.75 7.97 -1.96
N PRO A 86 -13.76 7.45 -2.68
CA PRO A 86 -14.31 6.13 -2.41
C PRO A 86 -13.27 5.03 -2.64
N VAL A 87 -13.28 4.01 -1.78
CA VAL A 87 -12.39 2.85 -1.88
C VAL A 87 -13.17 1.56 -1.98
N THR A 88 -12.88 0.77 -3.01
CA THR A 88 -13.39 -0.59 -3.16
C THR A 88 -12.46 -1.58 -2.46
N TYR A 89 -12.88 -2.07 -1.30
CA TYR A 89 -12.18 -3.15 -0.59
C TYR A 89 -12.25 -4.48 -1.35
N GLY A 90 -11.34 -5.39 -1.02
CA GLY A 90 -11.22 -6.67 -1.70
C GLY A 90 -10.48 -6.61 -3.03
N LYS A 91 -9.79 -5.50 -3.31
CA LYS A 91 -9.18 -5.21 -4.62
C LYS A 91 -7.74 -4.73 -4.48
N ALA A 92 -6.87 -5.21 -5.36
CA ALA A 92 -5.57 -4.62 -5.61
C ALA A 92 -5.53 -3.93 -6.98
N GLU A 93 -5.08 -2.69 -7.02
CA GLU A 93 -4.90 -1.89 -8.23
C GLU A 93 -3.42 -1.75 -8.58
N GLU A 94 -3.12 -1.57 -9.86
CA GLU A 94 -1.77 -1.43 -10.38
C GLU A 94 -1.62 -0.08 -11.08
N VAL A 95 -0.51 0.59 -10.83
CA VAL A 95 -0.06 1.78 -11.56
C VAL A 95 1.40 1.58 -11.97
N GLU A 96 1.84 2.26 -13.02
CA GLU A 96 3.16 2.04 -13.61
C GLU A 96 4.21 3.06 -13.16
N SER A 97 3.78 4.22 -12.67
CA SER A 97 4.65 5.31 -12.25
C SER A 97 4.45 5.72 -10.79
N VAL A 98 5.50 6.28 -10.19
CA VAL A 98 5.45 6.87 -8.84
C VAL A 98 4.54 8.10 -8.82
N LYS A 99 4.46 8.82 -9.94
CA LYS A 99 3.58 9.99 -10.10
C LYS A 99 2.11 9.59 -9.97
N ASP A 100 1.68 8.56 -10.69
CA ASP A 100 0.29 8.09 -10.65
C ASP A 100 -0.03 7.47 -9.28
N PHE A 101 0.94 6.77 -8.69
CA PHE A 101 0.80 6.29 -7.31
C PHE A 101 0.55 7.44 -6.34
N GLY A 102 1.33 8.52 -6.46
CA GLY A 102 1.17 9.72 -5.64
C GLY A 102 -0.20 10.40 -5.82
N ALA A 103 -0.68 10.49 -7.07
CA ALA A 103 -2.01 11.04 -7.35
C ALA A 103 -3.11 10.23 -6.64
N ARG A 104 -3.05 8.89 -6.67
CA ARG A 104 -4.00 8.03 -5.95
C ARG A 104 -3.92 8.18 -4.44
N ILE A 105 -2.71 8.31 -3.88
CA ILE A 105 -2.53 8.57 -2.45
C ILE A 105 -3.13 9.93 -2.04
N GLN A 106 -3.03 10.94 -2.89
CA GLN A 106 -3.64 12.24 -2.64
C GLN A 106 -5.17 12.14 -2.63
N GLU A 107 -5.78 11.39 -3.55
CA GLU A 107 -7.22 11.07 -3.54
C GLU A 107 -7.65 10.32 -2.26
N LEU A 108 -6.75 9.51 -1.70
CA LEU A 108 -6.98 8.76 -0.45
C LEU A 108 -6.81 9.60 0.82
N GLY A 109 -6.46 10.89 0.70
CA GLY A 109 -6.38 11.83 1.81
C GLY A 109 -5.21 11.61 2.77
N ILE A 110 -4.11 11.02 2.32
CA ILE A 110 -2.94 10.66 3.17
C ILE A 110 -1.61 11.10 2.53
N TRP A 111 -1.62 12.29 1.93
CA TRP A 111 -0.52 12.80 1.13
C TRP A 111 0.75 13.06 1.94
N ALA A 112 0.64 13.77 3.07
CA ALA A 112 1.78 14.07 3.93
C ALA A 112 2.36 12.79 4.56
N TRP A 113 1.50 11.88 5.02
CA TRP A 113 1.92 10.57 5.54
C TRP A 113 2.77 9.79 4.51
N TRP A 114 2.32 9.74 3.26
CA TRP A 114 3.05 9.10 2.17
C TRP A 114 4.38 9.77 1.88
N ARG A 115 4.42 11.11 1.80
CA ARG A 115 5.67 11.85 1.53
C ARG A 115 6.71 11.61 2.62
N LYS A 116 6.29 11.57 3.89
CA LYS A 116 7.15 11.20 5.02
C LYS A 116 7.68 9.77 4.87
N GLY A 117 6.80 8.80 4.60
CA GLY A 117 7.22 7.41 4.34
C GLY A 117 8.18 7.28 3.15
N MET A 118 7.95 8.05 2.08
CA MET A 118 8.83 8.01 0.92
C MET A 118 10.19 8.68 1.13
N GLY A 119 10.37 9.44 2.21
CA GLY A 119 11.58 10.20 2.50
C GLY A 119 11.67 11.52 1.73
N TYR A 120 10.55 12.02 1.20
CA TYR A 120 10.48 13.31 0.50
C TYR A 120 10.41 14.51 1.47
N VAL A 121 10.10 14.22 2.73
CA VAL A 121 10.04 15.18 3.85
C VAL A 121 10.71 14.48 5.02
N ARG A 122 11.48 15.22 5.84
CA ARG A 122 12.06 14.68 7.07
C ARG A 122 10.94 14.30 8.05
N GLU A 123 11.17 13.27 8.86
CA GLU A 123 10.34 13.05 10.05
C GLU A 123 10.67 14.15 11.06
N ASP A 124 9.63 14.74 11.65
CA ASP A 124 9.75 15.75 12.72
C ASP A 124 10.05 15.07 14.05
#